data_AF-A0A949X7W0-F1
#
_entry.id   AF-A0A949X7W0-F1
#
_cell.length_a   1.000
_cell.length_b   1.000
_cell.length_c   1.000
_cell.angle_alpha   90.00
_cell.angle_beta   90.00
_cell.angle_gamma   90.00
#
_symmetry.space_group_name_H-M   'P 1'
#
loop_
_entity.id
_entity.type
_entity.pdbx_description
1 polymer ?
#
loop_
_entity_poly.entity_id
_entity_poly.type
_entity_poly.pdbx_seq_one_letter_code
_entity_poly.pdbx_strand_id
1 'polypeptide(L)'
;EERNRSQIEHLPECAALLAMVKPRVIVLAHTATSGTMGKDAEAAMVARIERETGVPFITAFGSVVAALAHLGAKCIALGTPYAADTTETTKKNLEAHGLEVASVARLENVKNIYEETAARARELARKADSAPAQAVFLSGVGMPTLDALEGIEADLGKPAVSSAAAMLWNALRVAGVIEPVSGCGSLLAGRR
;
A
#
# COMPACT_ATOMS: atom_id res chain seq x y z
N GLU A 1 16.75 9.16 0.28
CA GLU A 1 15.99 10.43 0.32
C GLU A 1 16.02 11.17 -1.02
N GLU A 2 17.21 11.40 -1.61
CA GLU A 2 17.35 12.12 -2.89
C GLU A 2 16.50 11.54 -4.04
N ARG A 3 16.50 10.21 -4.20
CA ARG A 3 15.67 9.54 -5.22
C ARG A 3 14.18 9.86 -5.08
N ASN A 4 13.64 9.82 -3.86
CA ASN A 4 12.20 10.07 -3.65
C ASN A 4 11.87 11.54 -3.91
N ARG A 5 12.77 12.47 -3.52
CA ARG A 5 12.61 13.90 -3.79
C ARG A 5 12.56 14.18 -5.29
N SER A 6 13.51 13.62 -6.05
CA SER A 6 13.53 13.73 -7.51
C SER A 6 12.25 13.17 -8.15
N GLN A 7 11.74 12.02 -7.68
CA GLN A 7 10.47 11.48 -8.18
C GLN A 7 9.27 12.41 -7.92
N ILE A 8 9.22 13.04 -6.75
CA ILE A 8 8.14 13.99 -6.39
C ILE A 8 8.20 15.23 -7.28
N GLU A 9 9.39 15.75 -7.51
CA GLU A 9 9.63 16.95 -8.30
C GLU A 9 9.11 16.80 -9.74
N HIS A 10 9.35 15.64 -10.37
CA HIS A 10 8.95 15.37 -11.76
C HIS A 10 7.54 14.79 -11.90
N LEU A 11 6.84 14.56 -10.78
CA LEU A 11 5.53 13.90 -10.78
C LEU A 11 4.46 14.65 -11.62
N PRO A 12 4.37 16.00 -11.60
CA PRO A 12 3.42 16.73 -12.45
C PRO A 12 3.65 16.49 -13.94
N GLU A 13 4.91 16.48 -14.38
CA GLU A 13 5.28 16.25 -15.79
C GLU A 13 4.92 14.82 -16.22
N CYS A 14 5.25 13.82 -15.39
CA CYS A 14 4.88 12.43 -15.66
C CYS A 14 3.35 12.25 -15.69
N ALA A 15 2.62 12.88 -14.78
CA ALA A 15 1.16 12.80 -14.74
C ALA A 15 0.51 13.46 -15.96
N ALA A 16 1.04 14.61 -16.43
CA ALA A 16 0.58 15.27 -17.64
C ALA A 16 0.77 14.39 -18.89
N LEU A 17 1.91 13.70 -19.02
CA LEU A 17 2.14 12.75 -20.11
C LEU A 17 1.16 11.57 -20.07
N LEU A 18 0.89 11.00 -18.89
CA LEU A 18 -0.09 9.93 -18.74
C LEU A 18 -1.53 10.40 -19.02
N ALA A 19 -1.88 11.65 -18.68
CA ALA A 19 -3.19 12.20 -18.95
C ALA A 19 -3.53 12.26 -20.44
N MET A 20 -2.53 12.30 -21.33
CA MET A 20 -2.73 12.32 -22.79
C MET A 20 -3.45 11.07 -23.31
N VAL A 21 -3.32 9.92 -22.64
CA VAL A 21 -4.05 8.69 -23.01
C VAL A 21 -5.44 8.59 -22.36
N LYS A 22 -5.88 9.64 -21.66
CA LYS A 22 -7.20 9.76 -21.00
C LYS A 22 -7.54 8.55 -20.11
N PRO A 23 -6.65 8.15 -19.18
CA PRO A 23 -6.94 7.04 -18.29
C PRO A 23 -8.08 7.39 -17.32
N ARG A 24 -8.74 6.38 -16.77
CA ARG A 24 -9.78 6.57 -15.75
C ARG A 24 -9.20 6.98 -14.39
N VAL A 25 -7.95 6.61 -14.13
CA VAL A 25 -7.22 6.91 -12.89
C VAL A 25 -5.73 6.89 -13.19
N ILE A 26 -4.96 7.76 -12.53
CA ILE A 26 -3.50 7.75 -12.51
C ILE A 26 -3.05 7.37 -11.09
N VAL A 27 -1.99 6.57 -10.98
CA VAL A 27 -1.53 6.04 -9.70
C VAL A 27 -0.04 6.33 -9.50
N LEU A 28 0.32 6.96 -8.39
CA LEU A 28 1.71 6.95 -7.88
C LEU A 28 2.01 5.59 -7.26
N ALA A 29 2.52 4.67 -8.08
CA ALA A 29 2.77 3.27 -7.72
C ALA A 29 4.06 3.06 -6.91
N HIS A 30 4.31 3.89 -5.90
CA HIS A 30 5.47 3.76 -5.01
C HIS A 30 5.14 4.15 -3.57
N THR A 31 5.06 3.14 -2.68
CA THR A 31 4.62 3.32 -1.28
C THR A 31 5.51 4.30 -0.53
N ALA A 32 6.84 4.20 -0.67
CA ALA A 32 7.77 5.01 0.10
C ALA A 32 7.69 6.50 -0.28
N THR A 33 7.63 6.82 -1.58
CA THR A 33 7.54 8.22 -2.04
C THR A 33 6.25 8.88 -1.58
N SER A 34 5.15 8.13 -1.67
CA SER A 34 3.83 8.55 -1.18
C SER A 34 3.85 8.83 0.33
N GLY A 35 4.46 7.94 1.11
CA GLY A 35 4.54 8.10 2.57
C GLY A 35 5.51 9.19 3.04
N THR A 36 6.60 9.48 2.32
CA THR A 36 7.64 10.42 2.80
C THR A 36 7.22 11.88 2.85
N MET A 37 6.12 12.28 2.21
CA MET A 37 5.68 13.68 2.16
C MET A 37 4.94 14.10 3.43
N GLY A 38 4.40 13.14 4.19
CA GLY A 38 3.44 13.39 5.25
C GLY A 38 2.04 13.64 4.70
N LYS A 39 1.04 13.38 5.55
CA LYS A 39 -0.38 13.34 5.19
C LYS A 39 -0.87 14.58 4.44
N ASP A 40 -0.61 15.77 4.98
CA ASP A 40 -1.16 17.01 4.41
C ASP A 40 -0.50 17.40 3.08
N ALA A 41 0.83 17.19 2.97
CA ALA A 41 1.55 17.46 1.73
C ALA A 41 1.20 16.45 0.63
N GLU A 42 0.98 15.18 0.99
CA GLU A 42 0.48 14.16 0.06
C GLU A 42 -0.91 14.56 -0.47
N ALA A 43 -1.84 14.93 0.41
CA ALA A 43 -3.18 15.37 0.02
C ALA A 43 -3.15 16.61 -0.89
N ALA A 44 -2.31 17.60 -0.58
CA ALA A 44 -2.14 18.79 -1.41
C ALA A 44 -1.56 18.48 -2.79
N MET A 45 -0.58 17.56 -2.86
CA MET A 45 0.01 17.09 -4.11
C MET A 45 -1.02 16.36 -4.98
N VAL A 46 -1.80 15.45 -4.38
CA VAL A 46 -2.88 14.73 -5.08
C VAL A 46 -3.86 15.73 -5.69
N ALA A 47 -4.42 16.63 -4.87
CA ALA A 47 -5.39 17.63 -5.33
C ALA A 47 -4.83 18.55 -6.43
N ARG A 48 -3.54 18.89 -6.36
CA ARG A 48 -2.87 19.66 -7.42
C ARG A 48 -2.83 18.89 -8.73
N ILE A 49 -2.37 17.64 -8.72
CA ILE A 49 -2.24 16.83 -9.93
C ILE A 49 -3.60 16.55 -10.56
N GLU A 50 -4.63 16.25 -9.75
CA GLU A 50 -6.00 16.06 -10.27
C GLU A 50 -6.52 17.32 -10.97
N ARG A 51 -6.30 18.50 -10.38
CA ARG A 51 -6.69 19.78 -10.99
C ARG A 51 -5.96 20.06 -12.30
N GLU A 52 -4.67 19.75 -12.37
CA GLU A 52 -3.83 20.02 -13.54
C GLU A 52 -4.09 19.04 -14.70
N THR A 53 -4.36 17.77 -14.37
CA THR A 53 -4.57 16.71 -15.37
C THR A 53 -6.03 16.49 -15.75
N GLY A 54 -6.97 16.86 -14.88
CA GLY A 54 -8.39 16.54 -15.02
C GLY A 54 -8.70 15.05 -14.84
N VAL A 55 -7.76 14.26 -14.32
CA VAL A 55 -7.90 12.81 -14.11
C VAL A 55 -7.77 12.50 -12.62
N PRO A 56 -8.59 11.58 -12.06
CA PRO A 56 -8.40 11.12 -10.69
C PRO A 56 -6.98 10.61 -10.44
N PHE A 57 -6.37 11.02 -9.33
CA PHE A 57 -4.99 10.69 -8.99
C PHE A 57 -4.94 10.10 -7.58
N ILE A 58 -4.37 8.91 -7.44
CA ILE A 58 -4.22 8.23 -6.15
C ILE A 58 -2.77 7.82 -5.91
N THR A 59 -2.44 7.57 -4.65
CA THR A 59 -1.12 7.09 -4.26
C THR A 59 -1.18 5.68 -3.69
N ALA A 60 -0.09 4.93 -3.78
CA ALA A 60 -0.02 3.60 -3.18
C ALA A 60 -0.23 3.65 -1.66
N PHE A 61 0.36 4.64 -0.97
CA PHE A 61 0.22 4.76 0.49
C PHE A 61 -1.19 5.21 0.91
N GLY A 62 -1.75 6.24 0.26
CA GLY A 62 -3.14 6.64 0.48
C GLY A 62 -4.14 5.51 0.21
N SER A 63 -3.86 4.64 -0.77
CA SER A 63 -4.66 3.45 -1.04
C SER A 63 -4.61 2.42 0.10
N VAL A 64 -3.46 2.25 0.76
CA VAL A 64 -3.35 1.40 1.97
C VAL A 64 -4.21 1.94 3.09
N VAL A 65 -4.14 3.25 3.37
CA VAL A 65 -4.95 3.89 4.41
C VAL A 65 -6.45 3.72 4.11
N ALA A 66 -6.86 3.95 2.85
CA ALA A 66 -8.24 3.77 2.42
C ALA A 66 -8.71 2.30 2.54
N ALA A 67 -7.86 1.34 2.18
CA ALA A 67 -8.18 -0.08 2.26
C ALA A 67 -8.35 -0.55 3.72
N LEU A 68 -7.43 -0.15 4.62
CA LEU A 68 -7.53 -0.50 6.03
C LEU A 68 -8.76 0.13 6.69
N ALA A 69 -9.07 1.38 6.34
CA ALA A 69 -10.31 2.04 6.77
C ALA A 69 -11.56 1.31 6.25
N HIS A 70 -11.54 0.83 5.00
CA HIS A 70 -12.64 0.06 4.42
C HIS A 70 -12.90 -1.26 5.15
N LEU A 71 -11.84 -1.91 5.63
CA LEU A 71 -11.90 -3.13 6.44
C LEU A 71 -12.24 -2.85 7.93
N GLY A 72 -12.34 -1.57 8.33
CA GLY A 72 -12.56 -1.20 9.73
C GLY A 72 -11.37 -1.50 10.65
N ALA A 73 -10.19 -1.79 10.08
CA ALA A 73 -8.98 -2.10 10.83
C ALA A 73 -8.32 -0.81 11.33
N LYS A 74 -8.35 -0.61 12.64
CA LYS A 74 -7.67 0.50 13.34
C LYS A 74 -6.36 0.06 13.97
N CYS A 75 -6.26 -1.20 14.39
CA CYS A 75 -5.05 -1.78 14.97
C CYS A 75 -4.50 -2.85 14.02
N ILE A 76 -3.25 -2.71 13.57
CA ILE A 76 -2.66 -3.55 12.53
C ILE A 76 -1.29 -4.11 12.93
N ALA A 77 -0.94 -5.24 12.32
CA ALA A 77 0.43 -5.75 12.30
C ALA A 77 1.13 -5.29 11.03
N LEU A 78 2.36 -4.77 11.15
CA LEU A 78 3.14 -4.26 10.02
C LEU A 78 4.27 -5.23 9.66
N GLY A 79 4.22 -5.78 8.45
CA GLY A 79 5.33 -6.49 7.82
C GLY A 79 6.02 -5.62 6.78
N THR A 80 7.35 -5.50 6.83
CA THR A 80 8.12 -4.76 5.81
C THR A 80 9.30 -5.56 5.25
N PRO A 81 9.70 -5.31 3.99
CA PRO A 81 10.94 -5.84 3.42
C PRO A 81 12.13 -4.87 3.57
N TYR A 82 12.06 -3.91 4.50
CA TYR A 82 13.00 -2.78 4.56
C TYR A 82 13.94 -2.83 5.76
N ALA A 83 14.96 -1.97 5.73
CA ALA A 83 15.79 -1.65 6.88
C ALA A 83 14.96 -1.04 8.04
N ALA A 84 15.55 -1.02 9.24
CA ALA A 84 14.89 -0.54 10.46
C ALA A 84 14.38 0.90 10.31
N ASP A 85 15.22 1.82 9.80
CA ASP A 85 14.85 3.24 9.68
C ASP A 85 13.65 3.46 8.75
N THR A 86 13.64 2.82 7.58
CA THR A 86 12.51 2.90 6.63
C THR A 86 11.24 2.26 7.20
N THR A 87 11.40 1.21 8.00
CA THR A 87 10.28 0.56 8.70
C THR A 87 9.70 1.49 9.75
N GLU A 88 10.53 2.16 10.53
CA GLU A 88 10.10 3.11 11.54
C GLU A 88 9.40 4.33 10.92
N THR A 89 9.93 4.85 9.79
CA THR A 89 9.23 5.88 9.01
C THR A 89 7.86 5.40 8.53
N THR A 90 7.76 4.17 8.01
CA THR A 90 6.49 3.59 7.56
C THR A 90 5.49 3.49 8.71
N LYS A 91 5.94 3.02 9.88
CA LYS A 91 5.13 2.93 11.09
C LYS A 91 4.58 4.31 11.50
N LYS A 92 5.46 5.31 11.65
CA LYS A 92 5.06 6.68 12.02
C LYS A 92 4.04 7.28 11.05
N ASN A 93 4.19 7.01 9.76
CA ASN A 93 3.25 7.50 8.75
C ASN A 93 1.87 6.85 8.89
N LEU A 94 1.79 5.56 9.21
CA LEU A 94 0.52 4.88 9.48
C LEU A 94 -0.12 5.45 10.75
N GLU A 95 0.67 5.69 11.79
CA GLU A 95 0.21 6.29 13.05
C GLU A 95 -0.30 7.72 12.86
N ALA A 96 0.35 8.52 12.02
CA ALA A 96 -0.13 9.86 11.63
C ALA A 96 -1.49 9.83 10.88
N HIS A 97 -1.88 8.68 10.34
CA HIS A 97 -3.19 8.43 9.75
C HIS A 97 -4.21 7.85 10.73
N GLY A 98 -3.88 7.77 12.02
CA GLY A 98 -4.76 7.29 13.09
C GLY A 98 -4.86 5.77 13.19
N LEU A 99 -3.92 5.04 12.58
CA LEU A 99 -3.76 3.59 12.76
C LEU A 99 -2.85 3.32 13.96
N GLU A 100 -3.17 2.28 14.73
CA GLU A 100 -2.28 1.73 15.75
C GLU A 100 -1.48 0.56 15.13
N VAL A 101 -0.16 0.57 15.30
CA VAL A 101 0.71 -0.52 14.85
C VAL A 101 1.09 -1.39 16.04
N ALA A 102 0.34 -2.48 16.26
CA ALA A 102 0.50 -3.38 17.41
C ALA A 102 1.82 -4.16 17.40
N SER A 103 2.30 -4.50 16.20
CA SER A 103 3.50 -5.32 16.02
C SER A 103 4.17 -5.00 14.69
N VAL A 104 5.48 -5.18 14.65
CA VAL A 104 6.31 -4.93 13.47
C VAL A 104 7.24 -6.12 13.26
N ALA A 105 7.28 -6.65 12.04
CA ALA A 105 8.30 -7.58 11.59
C ALA A 105 8.94 -7.10 10.30
N ARG A 106 10.21 -7.48 10.10
CA ARG A 106 10.98 -7.14 8.91
C ARG A 106 11.50 -8.42 8.26
N LEU A 107 11.56 -8.45 6.93
CA LEU A 107 12.32 -9.48 6.25
C LEU A 107 13.82 -9.22 6.38
N GLU A 108 14.55 -10.30 6.64
CA GLU A 108 16.00 -10.31 6.65
C GLU A 108 16.53 -10.65 5.26
N ASN A 109 17.75 -10.20 4.96
CA ASN A 109 18.48 -10.54 3.74
C ASN A 109 17.78 -10.14 2.41
N VAL A 110 16.96 -9.09 2.45
CA VAL A 110 16.36 -8.51 1.24
C VAL A 110 17.43 -7.75 0.45
N LYS A 111 17.81 -8.29 -0.71
CA LYS A 111 18.71 -7.60 -1.67
C LYS A 111 17.93 -6.75 -2.65
N ASN A 112 16.81 -7.27 -3.12
CA ASN A 112 15.95 -6.65 -4.10
C ASN A 112 14.50 -7.04 -3.79
N ILE A 113 13.65 -6.05 -3.50
CA ILE A 113 12.25 -6.28 -3.16
C ILE A 113 11.49 -7.05 -4.26
N TYR A 114 11.88 -6.88 -5.53
CA TYR A 114 11.23 -7.52 -6.68
C TYR A 114 11.58 -9.01 -6.81
N GLU A 115 12.62 -9.48 -6.13
CA GLU A 115 13.06 -10.89 -6.11
C GLU A 115 12.45 -11.68 -4.93
N GLU A 116 11.68 -11.01 -4.08
CA GLU A 116 11.00 -11.62 -2.95
C GLU A 116 9.88 -12.57 -3.42
N THR A 117 9.50 -13.51 -2.55
CA THR A 117 8.59 -14.60 -2.91
C THR A 117 7.33 -14.64 -2.07
N ALA A 118 6.27 -15.27 -2.59
CA ALA A 118 5.05 -15.52 -1.85
C ALA A 118 5.30 -16.29 -0.53
N ALA A 119 6.27 -17.22 -0.52
CA ALA A 119 6.66 -17.93 0.69
C ALA A 119 7.22 -17.00 1.77
N ARG A 120 8.08 -16.06 1.37
CA ARG A 120 8.64 -15.04 2.27
C ARG A 120 7.62 -14.00 2.70
N ALA A 121 6.65 -13.66 1.85
CA ALA A 121 5.48 -12.85 2.22
C ALA A 121 4.67 -13.52 3.34
N ARG A 122 4.40 -14.83 3.22
CA ARG A 122 3.69 -15.61 4.25
C ARG A 122 4.48 -15.67 5.56
N GLU A 123 5.79 -15.91 5.49
CA GLU A 123 6.67 -15.90 6.65
C GLU A 123 6.65 -14.53 7.36
N LEU A 124 6.78 -13.44 6.60
CA LEU A 124 6.71 -12.08 7.11
C LEU A 124 5.37 -11.80 7.79
N ALA A 125 4.26 -12.20 7.17
CA ALA A 125 2.93 -12.02 7.74
C ALA A 125 2.78 -12.74 9.08
N ARG A 126 3.21 -14.01 9.16
CA ARG A 126 3.20 -14.79 10.42
C ARG A 126 4.08 -14.18 11.50
N LYS A 127 5.26 -13.67 11.14
CA LYS A 127 6.16 -13.00 12.07
C LYS A 127 5.60 -11.66 12.57
N ALA A 128 4.89 -10.94 11.70
CA ALA A 128 4.28 -9.67 12.03
C ALA A 128 3.02 -9.83 12.89
N ASP A 129 2.22 -10.87 12.66
CA ASP A 129 0.92 -11.03 13.32
C ASP A 129 1.03 -11.02 14.85
N SER A 130 0.00 -10.47 15.48
CA SER A 130 -0.12 -10.40 16.94
C SER A 130 -1.60 -10.42 17.33
N ALA A 131 -1.91 -10.94 18.51
CA ALA A 131 -3.31 -11.04 18.97
C ALA A 131 -4.11 -9.72 18.89
N PRO A 132 -3.55 -8.53 19.20
CA PRO A 132 -4.29 -7.26 19.11
C PRO A 132 -4.57 -6.78 17.68
N ALA A 133 -3.78 -7.23 16.69
CA ALA A 133 -3.93 -6.78 15.32
C ALA A 133 -5.22 -7.33 14.69
N GLN A 134 -5.99 -6.43 14.06
CA GLN A 134 -7.21 -6.72 13.32
C GLN A 134 -6.96 -7.08 11.86
N ALA A 135 -5.82 -6.64 11.31
CA ALA A 135 -5.36 -6.98 9.97
C ALA A 135 -3.82 -6.99 9.93
N VAL A 136 -3.26 -7.73 8.98
CA VAL A 136 -1.82 -7.70 8.67
C VAL A 136 -1.60 -6.87 7.42
N PHE A 137 -0.73 -5.86 7.52
CA PHE A 137 -0.32 -5.04 6.39
C PHE A 137 1.12 -5.39 5.96
N LEU A 138 1.29 -5.80 4.69
CA LEU A 138 2.57 -6.04 4.05
C LEU A 138 2.95 -4.83 3.15
N SER A 139 3.95 -4.08 3.58
CA SER A 139 4.38 -2.85 2.90
C SER A 139 5.26 -3.11 1.68
N GLY A 140 5.03 -2.34 0.63
CA GLY A 140 5.85 -2.29 -0.59
C GLY A 140 5.17 -2.83 -1.82
N VAL A 141 4.85 -1.93 -2.77
CA VAL A 141 4.26 -2.31 -4.08
C VAL A 141 5.16 -3.29 -4.84
N GLY A 142 6.48 -3.20 -4.67
CA GLY A 142 7.43 -4.05 -5.40
C GLY A 142 7.52 -5.48 -4.90
N MET A 143 7.01 -5.80 -3.70
CA MET A 143 7.10 -7.15 -3.16
C MET A 143 5.97 -8.04 -3.73
N PRO A 144 6.28 -9.17 -4.39
CA PRO A 144 5.27 -10.09 -4.88
C PRO A 144 4.46 -10.68 -3.71
N THR A 145 3.21 -10.23 -3.57
CA THR A 145 2.35 -10.56 -2.41
C THR A 145 0.98 -11.08 -2.79
N LEU A 146 0.46 -10.78 -3.98
CA LEU A 146 -0.95 -11.05 -4.34
C LEU A 146 -1.33 -12.53 -4.17
N ASP A 147 -0.55 -13.45 -4.73
CA ASP A 147 -0.79 -14.90 -4.65
C ASP A 147 -0.62 -15.49 -3.22
N ALA A 148 -0.02 -14.71 -2.31
CA ALA A 148 0.15 -15.12 -0.92
C ALA A 148 -1.06 -14.76 -0.06
N LEU A 149 -1.81 -13.70 -0.40
CA LEU A 149 -2.78 -13.08 0.50
C LEU A 149 -3.88 -14.04 0.95
N GLU A 150 -4.50 -14.78 0.05
CA GLU A 150 -5.56 -15.75 0.41
C GLU A 150 -5.06 -16.81 1.40
N GLY A 151 -3.84 -17.31 1.19
CA GLY A 151 -3.22 -18.28 2.09
C GLY A 151 -2.83 -17.66 3.45
N ILE A 152 -2.42 -16.39 3.46
CA ILE A 152 -2.12 -15.67 4.71
C ILE A 152 -3.40 -15.51 5.53
N GLU A 153 -4.51 -15.11 4.90
CA GLU A 153 -5.79 -14.95 5.59
C GLU A 153 -6.30 -16.28 6.16
N ALA A 154 -6.15 -17.37 5.40
CA ALA A 154 -6.49 -18.71 5.87
C ALA A 154 -5.64 -19.15 7.06
N ASP A 155 -4.32 -18.86 7.05
CA ASP A 155 -3.39 -19.20 8.13
C ASP A 155 -3.67 -18.39 9.41
N LEU A 156 -3.99 -17.10 9.27
CA LEU A 156 -4.08 -16.15 10.39
C LEU A 156 -5.49 -15.91 10.90
N GLY A 157 -6.52 -16.23 10.11
CA GLY A 157 -7.91 -15.93 10.43
C GLY A 157 -8.24 -14.43 10.46
N LYS A 158 -7.43 -13.60 9.80
CA LYS A 158 -7.55 -12.14 9.75
C LYS A 158 -7.27 -11.61 8.34
N PRO A 159 -7.86 -10.47 7.93
CA PRO A 159 -7.55 -9.84 6.66
C PRO A 159 -6.06 -9.55 6.47
N ALA A 160 -5.54 -9.80 5.27
CA ALA A 160 -4.18 -9.49 4.87
C ALA A 160 -4.20 -8.49 3.71
N VAL A 161 -3.54 -7.35 3.90
CA VAL A 161 -3.47 -6.27 2.91
C VAL A 161 -2.03 -6.08 2.49
N SER A 162 -1.74 -6.04 1.19
CA SER A 162 -0.45 -5.56 0.69
C SER A 162 -0.58 -4.20 0.03
N SER A 163 0.53 -3.45 -0.10
CA SER A 163 0.51 -2.20 -0.86
C SER A 163 0.02 -2.41 -2.31
N ALA A 164 0.40 -3.52 -2.94
CA ALA A 164 -0.04 -3.84 -4.30
C ALA A 164 -1.56 -4.09 -4.36
N ALA A 165 -2.10 -4.90 -3.43
CA ALA A 165 -3.54 -5.20 -3.38
C ALA A 165 -4.37 -3.95 -3.05
N ALA A 166 -3.95 -3.15 -2.07
CA ALA A 166 -4.65 -1.91 -1.71
C ALA A 166 -4.66 -0.90 -2.85
N MET A 167 -3.52 -0.74 -3.54
CA MET A 167 -3.40 0.12 -4.71
C MET A 167 -4.32 -0.33 -5.84
N LEU A 168 -4.32 -1.63 -6.17
CA LEU A 168 -5.19 -2.19 -7.20
C LEU A 168 -6.67 -2.02 -6.83
N TRP A 169 -7.04 -2.35 -5.59
CA TRP A 169 -8.40 -2.20 -5.08
C TRP A 169 -8.90 -0.75 -5.20
N ASN A 170 -8.08 0.22 -4.80
CA ASN A 170 -8.47 1.63 -4.85
C ASN A 170 -8.55 2.12 -6.31
N ALA A 171 -7.59 1.74 -7.16
CA ALA A 171 -7.59 2.10 -8.58
C ALA A 171 -8.86 1.60 -9.29
N LEU A 172 -9.25 0.33 -9.06
CA LEU A 172 -10.47 -0.25 -9.62
C LEU A 172 -11.72 0.53 -9.18
N ARG A 173 -11.84 0.82 -7.88
CA ARG A 173 -12.97 1.58 -7.31
C ARG A 173 -13.06 2.99 -7.90
N VAL A 174 -11.95 3.70 -7.98
CA VAL A 174 -11.89 5.05 -8.58
C VAL A 174 -12.23 5.01 -10.08
N ALA A 175 -11.84 3.94 -10.78
CA ALA A 175 -12.19 3.73 -12.18
C ALA A 175 -13.66 3.29 -12.39
N GLY A 176 -14.42 3.03 -11.32
CA GLY A 176 -15.81 2.56 -11.37
C GLY A 176 -15.96 1.05 -11.57
N VAL A 177 -14.88 0.28 -11.40
CA VAL A 177 -14.88 -1.19 -11.47
C VAL A 177 -15.04 -1.74 -10.06
N ILE A 178 -16.06 -2.57 -9.84
CA ILE A 178 -16.45 -3.07 -8.50
C ILE A 178 -16.46 -4.60 -8.41
N GLU A 179 -16.16 -5.27 -9.52
CA GLU A 179 -16.12 -6.71 -9.65
C GLU A 179 -15.06 -7.31 -8.72
N PRO A 180 -15.38 -8.40 -8.00
CA PRO A 180 -14.44 -9.04 -7.10
C PRO A 180 -13.33 -9.75 -7.88
N VAL A 181 -12.10 -9.66 -7.38
CA VAL A 181 -10.94 -10.39 -7.89
C VAL A 181 -10.59 -11.51 -6.89
N SER A 182 -10.86 -12.75 -7.29
CA SER A 182 -10.61 -13.93 -6.46
C SER A 182 -9.12 -14.29 -6.37
N GLY A 183 -8.70 -14.89 -5.25
CA GLY A 183 -7.34 -15.41 -5.06
C GLY A 183 -6.32 -14.39 -4.56
N CYS A 184 -6.72 -13.13 -4.40
CA CYS A 184 -5.86 -12.03 -3.96
C CYS A 184 -6.27 -11.48 -2.57
N GLY A 185 -6.85 -12.33 -1.71
CA GLY A 185 -7.32 -11.95 -0.37
C GLY A 185 -8.70 -11.28 -0.35
N SER A 186 -9.22 -11.13 0.86
CA SER A 186 -10.57 -10.63 1.17
C SER A 186 -10.85 -9.25 0.59
N LEU A 187 -9.88 -8.32 0.65
CA LEU A 187 -10.03 -6.94 0.18
C LEU A 187 -10.46 -6.88 -1.30
N LEU A 188 -9.76 -7.63 -2.16
CA LEU A 188 -10.02 -7.67 -3.60
C LEU A 188 -11.20 -8.58 -3.94
N ALA A 189 -11.44 -9.63 -3.15
CA ALA A 189 -12.60 -10.50 -3.31
C ALA A 189 -13.91 -9.88 -2.79
N GLY A 190 -13.88 -8.70 -2.17
CA GLY A 190 -15.06 -8.03 -1.63
C GLY A 190 -15.63 -8.70 -0.37
N ARG A 191 -14.81 -9.48 0.35
CA ARG A 191 -15.19 -10.13 1.61
C ARG A 191 -14.78 -9.26 2.79
N ARG A 192 -15.59 -9.25 3.86
CA ARG A 192 -15.31 -8.53 5.10
C ARG A 192 -15.06 -9.51 6.23
#